data_AF-A0A1Y3B9X2-F1
#
_entry.id   AF-A0A1Y3B9X2-F1
#
_cell.length_a   1.000
_cell.length_b   1.000
_cell.length_c   1.000
_cell.angle_alpha   90.00
_cell.angle_beta   90.00
_cell.angle_gamma   90.00
#
_symmetry.space_group_name_H-M   'P 1'
#
loop_
_entity.id
_entity.type
_entity.pdbx_description
1 polymer ?
#
loop_
_entity_poly.entity_id
_entity_poly.type
_entity_poly.pdbx_seq_one_letter_code
_entity_poly.pdbx_strand_id
1 'polypeptide(L)'
;MYNAKAILQDLKYIDSKQCDQRRENEILIQRRKPDNTTVPYRIIDNPLKLTQDEWNRVVAVFVQGPAWQFKGWPWNGNPVEIFARSKFNKSLSSKI
;
A
#
# COMPACT_ATOMS: atom_id res chain seq x y z
N MET A 1 -8.58 -0.57 5.59
CA MET A 1 -8.67 -0.07 4.20
C MET A 1 -10.06 -0.34 3.62
N TYR A 2 -10.75 0.65 3.04
CA TYR A 2 -12.13 0.50 2.54
C TYR A 2 -12.22 0.25 1.02
N ASN A 3 -11.46 1.00 0.23
CA ASN A 3 -11.53 0.98 -1.24
C ASN A 3 -10.27 0.38 -1.91
N ALA A 4 -9.34 -0.18 -1.13
CA ALA A 4 -8.05 -0.63 -1.64
C ALA A 4 -8.18 -1.75 -2.69
N LYS A 5 -9.12 -2.69 -2.52
CA LYS A 5 -9.37 -3.74 -3.52
C LYS A 5 -9.90 -3.17 -4.83
N ALA A 6 -10.90 -2.30 -4.77
CA ALA A 6 -11.46 -1.64 -5.96
C ALA A 6 -10.39 -0.86 -6.74
N ILE A 7 -9.53 -0.13 -6.02
CA ILE A 7 -8.46 0.65 -6.67
C ILE A 7 -7.36 -0.24 -7.24
N LEU A 8 -6.86 -1.22 -6.46
CA LEU A 8 -5.63 -1.95 -6.81
C LEU A 8 -5.88 -3.19 -7.67
N GLN A 9 -7.06 -3.80 -7.57
CA GLN A 9 -7.45 -4.98 -8.34
C GLN A 9 -8.34 -4.59 -9.53
N ASP A 10 -9.38 -3.80 -9.29
CA ASP A 10 -10.39 -3.49 -10.31
C ASP A 10 -10.08 -2.20 -11.09
N LEU A 11 -9.01 -1.47 -10.71
CA LEU A 11 -8.61 -0.19 -11.28
C LEU A 11 -9.75 0.86 -11.27
N LYS A 12 -10.64 0.76 -10.29
CA LYS A 12 -11.82 1.61 -10.12
C LYS A 12 -11.70 2.43 -8.85
N TYR A 13 -11.76 3.75 -9.00
CA TYR A 13 -11.87 4.64 -7.84
C TYR A 13 -13.30 4.60 -7.27
N ILE A 14 -13.40 4.43 -5.95
CA ILE A 14 -14.62 4.54 -5.18
C ILE A 14 -14.30 5.43 -3.97
N ASP A 15 -15.14 6.42 -3.70
CA ASP A 15 -15.00 7.26 -2.51
C ASP A 15 -15.09 6.37 -1.25
N SER A 16 -14.09 6.50 -0.37
CA SER A 16 -14.03 5.71 0.87
C SER A 16 -15.25 5.91 1.79
N LYS A 17 -15.93 7.06 1.70
CA LYS A 17 -17.14 7.37 2.49
C LYS A 17 -18.40 6.74 1.92
N GLN A 18 -18.38 6.36 0.63
CA GLN A 18 -19.48 5.72 -0.07
C GLN A 18 -19.28 4.20 -0.20
N CYS A 19 -18.24 3.68 0.47
CA CYS A 19 -17.88 2.28 0.41
C CYS A 19 -18.46 1.56 1.64
N ASP A 20 -19.53 0.78 1.43
CA ASP A 20 -20.15 -0.08 2.47
C ASP A 20 -19.30 -1.31 2.86
N GLN A 21 -18.04 -1.36 2.42
CA GLN A 21 -17.17 -2.50 2.71
C GLN A 21 -16.65 -2.44 4.14
N ARG A 22 -16.49 -3.61 4.76
CA ARG A 22 -15.83 -3.71 6.07
C ARG A 22 -14.37 -3.29 5.92
N ARG A 23 -13.85 -2.57 6.92
CA ARG A 23 -12.44 -2.22 6.99
C ARG A 23 -11.60 -3.48 7.16
N GLU A 24 -10.92 -3.90 6.10
CA GLU A 24 -9.96 -4.99 6.15
C GLU A 24 -8.56 -4.46 6.48
N ASN A 25 -7.85 -5.20 7.33
CA ASN A 25 -6.47 -4.89 7.73
C ASN A 25 -5.45 -5.51 6.78
N GLU A 26 -5.83 -6.59 6.10
CA GLU A 26 -5.01 -7.34 5.17
C GLU A 26 -5.88 -7.80 4.01
N ILE A 27 -5.44 -7.55 2.78
CA ILE A 27 -6.17 -7.92 1.56
C ILE A 27 -5.17 -8.60 0.62
N LEU A 28 -5.55 -9.75 0.07
CA LEU A 28 -4.79 -10.43 -0.97
C LEU A 28 -5.43 -10.14 -2.34
N ILE A 29 -4.65 -9.57 -3.26
CA ILE A 29 -5.07 -9.31 -4.63
C ILE A 29 -4.21 -10.11 -5.60
N GLN A 30 -4.74 -10.37 -6.79
CA GLN A 30 -4.02 -11.04 -7.86
C GLN A 30 -3.83 -10.08 -9.03
N ARG A 31 -2.58 -9.85 -9.44
CA ARG A 31 -2.28 -9.00 -10.60
C ARG A 31 -1.73 -9.87 -11.73
N ARG A 32 -2.39 -9.81 -12.88
CA ARG A 32 -1.88 -10.43 -14.11
C ARG A 32 -0.78 -9.55 -14.71
N LYS A 33 0.35 -10.15 -15.03
CA LYS A 33 1.46 -9.53 -15.74
C LYS A 33 1.30 -9.70 -17.25
N PRO A 34 2.04 -8.90 -18.07
CA PRO A 34 2.01 -9.02 -19.53
C PRO A 34 2.42 -10.41 -20.04
N ASP A 35 3.28 -11.11 -19.30
CA ASP A 35 3.73 -12.48 -19.58
C ASP A 35 2.69 -13.57 -19.25
N ASN A 36 1.45 -13.14 -18.97
CA ASN A 36 0.33 -14.00 -18.60
C ASN A 36 0.45 -14.70 -17.24
N THR A 37 1.47 -14.39 -16.44
CA THR A 37 1.59 -14.90 -15.06
C THR A 37 0.76 -14.06 -14.09
N THR A 38 0.24 -14.69 -13.04
CA THR A 38 -0.48 -14.01 -11.97
C THR A 38 0.38 -13.97 -10.73
N VAL A 39 0.61 -12.78 -10.18
CA VAL A 39 1.35 -12.60 -8.94
C VAL A 39 0.41 -12.13 -7.83
N PRO A 40 0.37 -12.84 -6.69
CA PRO A 40 -0.38 -12.39 -5.53
C PRO A 40 0.35 -11.22 -4.87
N TYR A 41 -0.38 -10.17 -4.51
CA TYR A 41 0.10 -9.09 -3.67
C TYR A 41 -0.71 -9.04 -2.39
N ARG A 42 0.00 -8.92 -1.26
CA ARG A 42 -0.59 -8.69 0.05
C ARG A 42 -0.54 -7.21 0.38
N ILE A 43 -1.69 -6.62 0.66
CA ILE A 43 -1.85 -5.22 1.04
C ILE A 43 -2.15 -5.19 2.53
N ILE A 44 -1.40 -4.39 3.31
CA ILE A 44 -1.51 -4.32 4.76
C ILE A 44 -1.75 -2.87 5.18
N ASP A 45 -2.75 -2.66 6.05
CA ASP A 45 -3.12 -1.34 6.58
C ASP A 45 -2.18 -0.87 7.69
N ASN A 46 -1.71 -1.81 8.52
CA ASN A 46 -0.82 -1.53 9.64
C ASN A 46 0.60 -2.07 9.37
N PRO A 47 1.53 -1.22 8.90
CA PRO A 47 2.89 -1.64 8.57
C PRO A 47 3.71 -2.06 9.79
N LEU A 48 3.30 -1.70 11.02
CA LEU A 48 3.97 -2.12 12.25
C LEU A 48 3.80 -3.61 12.57
N LYS A 49 2.92 -4.31 11.85
CA LYS A 49 2.78 -5.77 11.96
C LYS A 49 3.82 -6.54 11.15
N LEU A 50 4.54 -5.86 10.24
CA LEU A 50 5.54 -6.48 9.40
C LEU A 50 6.83 -6.75 10.19
N THR A 51 7.37 -7.94 10.04
CA THR A 51 8.72 -8.25 10.52
C THR A 51 9.77 -7.60 9.63
N GLN A 52 11.01 -7.51 10.13
CA GLN A 52 12.12 -6.94 9.36
C GLN A 52 12.37 -7.69 8.04
N ASP A 53 12.18 -9.02 8.03
CA ASP A 53 12.30 -9.83 6.81
C ASP A 53 11.14 -9.59 5.83
N GLU A 54 9.93 -9.35 6.33
CA GLU A 54 8.79 -9.04 5.47
C GLU A 54 8.93 -7.65 4.83
N TRP A 55 9.58 -6.71 5.50
CA TRP A 55 9.92 -5.40 4.91
C TRP A 55 10.80 -5.52 3.67
N ASN A 56 11.67 -6.54 3.58
CA ASN A 56 12.46 -6.80 2.36
C ASN A 56 11.59 -7.22 1.16
N ARG A 57 10.34 -7.64 1.39
CA ARG A 57 9.37 -8.02 0.35
C ARG A 57 8.41 -6.89 -0.01
N VAL A 58 8.49 -5.74 0.68
CA VAL A 58 7.64 -4.58 0.42
C VAL A 58 8.06 -3.95 -0.90
N VAL A 59 7.15 -3.96 -1.87
CA VAL A 59 7.40 -3.40 -3.20
C VAL A 59 6.89 -1.98 -3.35
N ALA A 60 5.95 -1.53 -2.51
CA ALA A 60 5.36 -0.20 -2.57
C ALA A 60 4.75 0.19 -1.22
N VAL A 61 4.73 1.50 -0.94
CA VAL A 61 4.06 2.09 0.23
C VAL A 61 3.18 3.25 -0.23
N PHE A 62 2.02 3.41 0.40
CA PHE A 62 1.12 4.54 0.18
C PHE A 62 1.12 5.41 1.44
N VAL A 63 1.43 6.69 1.29
CA VAL A 63 1.60 7.61 2.43
C VAL A 63 0.94 8.95 2.17
N GLN A 64 0.52 9.62 3.25
CA GLN A 64 -0.06 10.96 3.21
C GLN A 64 1.00 12.05 3.41
N GLY A 65 2.14 11.72 4.05
CA GLY A 65 3.29 12.63 4.19
C GLY A 65 3.59 13.18 5.59
N PRO A 66 2.69 13.21 6.59
CA PRO A 66 3.06 13.65 7.94
C PRO A 66 4.18 12.80 8.54
N ALA A 67 5.19 13.42 9.16
CA ALA A 67 6.37 12.73 9.67
C ALA A 67 6.03 11.63 10.70
N TRP A 68 4.99 11.83 11.51
CA TRP A 68 4.54 10.84 12.49
C TRP A 68 4.09 9.52 11.86
N GLN A 69 3.68 9.52 10.59
CA GLN A 69 3.23 8.33 9.87
C GLN A 69 4.32 7.25 9.81
N PHE A 70 5.59 7.66 9.78
CA PHE A 70 6.75 6.80 9.64
C PHE A 70 7.31 6.30 10.98
N LYS A 71 6.71 6.69 12.11
CA LYS A 71 7.17 6.27 13.44
C LYS A 71 7.08 4.74 13.57
N GLY A 72 8.20 4.11 13.95
CA GLY A 72 8.29 2.65 14.12
C GLY A 72 8.48 1.87 12.81
N TRP A 73 8.63 2.54 11.67
CA TRP A 73 9.02 1.90 10.42
C TRP A 73 10.53 1.63 10.42
N PRO A 74 11.03 0.74 9.55
CA PRO A 74 12.45 0.50 9.40
C PRO A 74 13.21 1.78 9.01
N TRP A 75 14.55 1.71 9.09
CA TRP A 75 15.44 2.84 8.77
C TRP A 75 15.11 4.09 9.60
N ASN A 76 14.73 3.86 10.86
CA ASN A 76 14.36 4.90 11.84
C ASN A 76 13.23 5.83 11.36
N GLY A 77 12.36 5.33 10.47
CA GLY A 77 11.29 6.14 9.90
C GLY A 77 11.76 7.22 8.92
N ASN A 78 12.99 7.13 8.40
CA ASN A 78 13.51 8.09 7.41
C ASN A 78 12.80 7.92 6.06
N PRO A 79 11.99 8.91 5.60
CA PRO A 79 11.22 8.79 4.36
C PRO A 79 12.11 8.58 3.12
N VAL A 80 13.31 9.18 3.11
CA VAL A 80 14.25 9.06 1.98
C VAL A 80 14.70 7.61 1.81
N GLU A 81 15.08 6.95 2.92
CA GLU A 81 15.49 5.55 2.87
C GLU A 81 14.32 4.61 2.55
N ILE A 82 13.15 4.88 3.13
CA ILE A 82 11.92 4.11 2.88
C ILE A 82 11.57 4.14 1.38
N PHE A 83 11.60 5.32 0.76
CA PHE A 83 11.26 5.49 -0.65
C PHE A 83 12.37 5.06 -1.61
N ALA A 84 13.63 5.03 -1.17
CA ALA A 84 14.71 4.48 -1.96
C ALA A 84 14.63 2.94 -2.06
N ARG A 85 14.10 2.28 -1.03
CA ARG A 85 14.05 0.81 -0.93
C ARG A 85 12.70 0.21 -1.36
N SER A 86 11.62 0.97 -1.26
CA SER A 86 10.29 0.60 -1.80
C SER A 86 10.07 1.31 -3.14
N LYS A 87 9.38 0.73 -4.12
CA LYS A 87 8.99 1.52 -5.29
C LYS A 87 8.02 2.60 -4.85
N PHE A 88 8.47 3.85 -4.86
CA PHE A 88 7.65 5.00 -4.58
C PHE A 88 6.65 5.21 -5.71
N ASN A 89 5.36 5.04 -5.43
CA ASN A 89 4.29 5.38 -6.35
C ASN A 89 3.52 6.55 -5.74
N LYS A 90 3.79 7.77 -6.21
CA LYS A 90 3.11 8.99 -5.79
C LYS A 90 1.72 9.00 -6.40
N SER A 91 0.77 8.24 -5.85
CA SER A 91 -0.58 8.16 -6.39
C SER A 91 -1.54 9.14 -5.70
N LEU A 92 -1.97 10.12 -6.49
CA LEU A 92 -3.30 10.77 -6.49
C LEU A 92 -3.69 11.56 -5.24
N SER A 93 -2.95 12.64 -4.99
CA SER A 93 -3.53 13.85 -4.38
C SER A 93 -3.10 15.06 -5.19
N SER A 94 -3.72 15.24 -6.34
CA SER A 94 -3.78 16.51 -7.03
C SER A 94 -5.00 16.52 -7.92
N LYS A 95 -5.98 17.32 -7.50
CA LYS A 95 -7.23 17.68 -8.17
C LYS A 95 -8.31 16.59 -8.21
N ILE A 96 -9.08 16.51 -7.12
CA ILE A 96 -10.55 16.63 -7.15
C ILE A 96 -10.92 17.55 -5.99
#